data_AF-A0A925LJB9-F1
#
_entry.id   AF-A0A925LJB9-F1
#
_cell.length_a   1.000
_cell.length_b   1.000
_cell.length_c   1.000
_cell.angle_alpha   90.00
_cell.angle_beta   90.00
_cell.angle_gamma   90.00
#
_symmetry.space_group_name_H-M   'P 1'
#
loop_
_entity.id
_entity.type
_entity.pdbx_description
1 polymer ?
#
loop_
_entity_poly.entity_id
_entity_poly.type
_entity_poly.pdbx_seq_one_letter_code
_entity_poly.pdbx_strand_id
1 'polypeptide(L)'
;MKLTQQDKAILRELAKKQMEYAHSERNLDNQKEWYRHHRFEKGRPMIHLELWTFNQEVIPKRLRCESAMGRRIEMSLYEQFLNFELFGDDRVVPDYFPIYWDTY
;
A
#
# COMPACT_ATOMS: atom_id res chain seq x y z
N MET A 1 0.28 -25.04 -4.84
CA MET A 1 1.07 -24.18 -3.93
C MET A 1 0.17 -23.77 -2.77
N LYS A 2 0.53 -24.02 -1.50
CA LYS A 2 -0.36 -23.75 -0.33
C LYS A 2 0.24 -22.65 0.56
N LEU A 3 -0.61 -21.75 1.05
CA LEU A 3 -0.30 -20.81 2.12
C LEU A 3 -0.13 -21.56 3.45
N THR A 4 0.95 -21.28 4.17
CA THR A 4 1.18 -21.82 5.52
C THR A 4 0.29 -21.08 6.53
N GLN A 5 0.16 -21.61 7.76
CA GLN A 5 -0.55 -20.89 8.82
C GLN A 5 0.20 -19.61 9.26
N GLN A 6 1.53 -19.65 9.24
CA GLN A 6 2.38 -18.49 9.52
C GLN A 6 2.19 -17.39 8.48
N ASP A 7 2.20 -17.74 7.18
CA ASP A 7 1.92 -16.77 6.11
C ASP A 7 0.55 -16.11 6.31
N LYS A 8 -0.48 -16.90 6.62
CA LYS A 8 -1.82 -16.34 6.87
C LYS A 8 -1.86 -15.38 8.05
N ALA A 9 -1.09 -15.65 9.11
CA ALA A 9 -0.99 -14.74 10.25
C ALA A 9 -0.34 -13.42 9.85
N ILE A 10 0.79 -13.47 9.13
CA ILE A 10 1.50 -12.30 8.61
C ILE A 10 0.59 -11.47 7.68
N LEU A 11 -0.07 -12.12 6.72
CA LEU A 11 -0.94 -11.43 5.77
C LEU A 11 -2.13 -10.76 6.43
N ARG A 12 -2.72 -11.38 7.47
CA ARG A 12 -3.81 -10.76 8.24
C ARG A 12 -3.34 -9.56 9.05
N GLU A 13 -2.14 -9.63 9.64
CA GLU A 13 -1.52 -8.51 10.35
C GLU A 13 -1.33 -7.32 9.40
N LEU A 14 -0.77 -7.57 8.21
CA LEU A 14 -0.54 -6.53 7.21
C LEU A 14 -1.85 -5.95 6.64
N ALA A 15 -2.86 -6.78 6.40
CA ALA A 15 -4.17 -6.32 5.96
C ALA A 15 -4.87 -5.44 7.02
N LYS A 16 -4.73 -5.79 8.31
CA LYS A 16 -5.22 -4.95 9.42
C LYS A 16 -4.51 -3.60 9.44
N LYS A 17 -3.19 -3.60 9.26
CA LYS A 17 -2.38 -2.38 9.19
C LYS A 17 -2.78 -1.48 8.02
N GLN A 18 -3.01 -2.05 6.83
CA GLN A 18 -3.52 -1.32 5.68
C GLN A 18 -4.87 -0.66 6.01
N MET A 19 -5.80 -1.40 6.62
CA MET A 19 -7.12 -0.88 7.00
C MET A 19 -7.02 0.26 8.02
N GLU A 20 -6.12 0.14 9.00
CA GLU A 20 -5.84 1.19 9.99
C GLU A 20 -5.32 2.46 9.31
N TYR A 21 -4.40 2.34 8.36
CA TYR A 21 -3.90 3.50 7.59
C TYR A 21 -4.95 4.09 6.66
N ALA A 22 -5.75 3.25 5.99
CA ALA A 22 -6.82 3.71 5.12
C ALA A 22 -7.84 4.61 5.85
N HIS A 23 -8.11 4.31 7.12
CA HIS A 23 -9.05 5.05 7.97
C HIS A 23 -8.39 6.13 8.84
N SER A 24 -7.08 6.35 8.71
CA SER A 24 -6.40 7.40 9.46
C SER A 24 -6.82 8.79 8.98
N GLU A 25 -6.89 9.77 9.89
CA GLU A 25 -7.23 11.17 9.56
C GLU A 25 -6.36 11.71 8.43
N ARG A 26 -5.05 11.43 8.49
CA ARG A 26 -4.08 11.81 7.47
C ARG A 26 -4.44 11.27 6.08
N ASN A 27 -4.81 10.00 5.97
CA ASN A 27 -5.16 9.40 4.68
C ASN A 27 -6.48 9.98 4.13
N LEU A 28 -7.46 10.18 5.01
CA LEU A 28 -8.74 10.81 4.66
C LEU A 28 -8.56 12.26 4.19
N ASP A 29 -7.66 13.01 4.81
CA ASP A 29 -7.33 14.37 4.40
C ASP A 29 -6.55 14.40 3.08
N ASN A 30 -5.60 13.48 2.88
CA ASN A 30 -4.94 13.29 1.59
C ASN A 30 -5.96 13.01 0.48
N GLN A 31 -6.93 12.13 0.73
CA GLN A 31 -7.99 11.82 -0.23
C GLN A 31 -8.82 13.06 -0.59
N LYS A 32 -9.22 13.88 0.40
CA LYS A 32 -9.94 15.15 0.16
C LYS A 32 -9.10 16.12 -0.68
N GLU A 33 -7.81 16.28 -0.37
CA GLU A 33 -6.93 17.18 -1.10
C GLU A 33 -6.67 16.68 -2.54
N TRP A 34 -6.59 15.37 -2.77
CA TRP A 34 -6.56 14.83 -4.13
C TRP A 34 -7.83 15.14 -4.92
N TYR A 35 -9.02 14.97 -4.33
CA TYR A 35 -10.28 15.34 -4.98
C TYR A 35 -10.35 16.84 -5.28
N ARG A 36 -9.89 17.69 -4.34
CA ARG A 36 -9.78 19.13 -4.52
C ARG A 36 -8.85 19.49 -5.68
N HIS A 37 -7.66 18.89 -5.72
CA HIS A 37 -6.69 19.06 -6.81
C HIS A 37 -7.31 18.63 -8.17
N HIS A 38 -8.03 17.52 -8.20
CA HIS A 38 -8.74 17.05 -9.41
C HIS A 38 -9.80 18.05 -9.90
N ARG A 39 -10.43 18.81 -9.00
CA ARG A 39 -11.39 19.88 -9.34
C ARG A 39 -10.73 21.22 -9.68
N PHE A 40 -9.42 21.30 -9.80
CA PHE A 40 -8.65 22.54 -10.03
C PHE A 40 -8.86 23.62 -8.97
N GLU A 41 -9.24 23.21 -7.75
CA GLU A 41 -9.40 24.11 -6.62
C GLU A 41 -8.03 24.45 -6.01
N LYS A 42 -7.83 25.71 -5.60
CA LYS A 42 -6.59 26.11 -4.90
C LYS A 42 -6.40 25.24 -3.66
N GLY A 43 -5.24 24.64 -3.46
CA GLY A 43 -4.88 23.79 -2.32
C GLY A 43 -3.36 23.72 -2.13
N ARG A 44 -2.89 22.82 -1.27
CA ARG A 44 -1.45 22.53 -1.18
C ARG A 44 -1.01 21.66 -2.38
N PRO A 45 0.26 21.68 -2.80
CA PRO A 45 0.75 20.72 -3.79
C PRO A 45 0.67 19.29 -3.24
N MET A 46 0.27 18.36 -4.11
CA MET A 46 0.21 16.92 -3.81
C MET A 46 1.50 16.25 -4.28
N ILE A 47 2.11 15.43 -3.42
CA ILE A 47 3.37 14.74 -3.71
C ILE A 47 3.16 13.24 -3.64
N HIS A 48 3.52 12.53 -4.71
CA HIS A 48 3.55 11.07 -4.74
C HIS A 48 4.97 10.62 -5.12
N LEU A 49 5.59 9.83 -4.25
CA LEU A 49 6.86 9.18 -4.53
C LEU A 49 6.61 7.83 -5.21
N GLU A 50 6.87 7.75 -6.52
CA GLU A 50 6.65 6.50 -7.27
C GLU A 50 7.65 5.42 -6.86
N LEU A 51 7.18 4.35 -6.22
CA LEU A 51 8.03 3.27 -5.69
C LEU A 51 8.46 2.24 -6.74
N TRP A 52 7.80 2.16 -7.90
CA TRP A 52 7.95 1.04 -8.82
C TRP A 52 9.41 0.78 -9.26
N THR A 53 10.19 1.83 -9.51
CA THR A 53 11.58 1.71 -10.01
C THR A 53 12.60 1.32 -8.95
N PHE A 54 12.26 1.40 -7.65
CA PHE A 54 13.17 1.07 -6.55
C PHE A 54 12.54 0.16 -5.48
N ASN A 55 11.40 -0.48 -5.78
CA ASN A 55 10.72 -1.37 -4.85
C ASN A 55 11.62 -2.52 -4.37
N GLN A 56 12.56 -2.95 -5.21
CA GLN A 56 13.53 -4.01 -4.94
C GLN A 56 14.49 -3.68 -3.78
N GLU A 57 14.69 -2.39 -3.50
CA GLU A 57 15.56 -1.94 -2.41
C GLU A 57 14.82 -1.87 -1.07
N VAL A 58 13.49 -1.74 -1.13
CA VAL A 58 12.62 -1.49 0.01
C VAL A 58 11.89 -2.78 0.44
N ILE A 59 11.13 -3.40 -0.45
CA ILE A 59 10.15 -4.42 -0.04
C ILE A 59 10.77 -5.80 0.19
N PRO A 60 11.68 -6.34 -0.66
CA PRO A 60 12.18 -7.70 -0.50
C PRO A 60 12.81 -8.00 0.87
N LYS A 61 13.48 -7.01 1.46
CA LYS A 61 14.13 -7.12 2.79
C LYS A 61 13.12 -7.16 3.96
N ARG A 62 11.84 -6.86 3.71
CA ARG A 62 10.76 -6.80 4.70
C ARG A 62 9.81 -8.00 4.62
N LEU A 63 9.97 -8.86 3.62
CA LEU A 63 9.11 -10.02 3.43
C LEU A 63 9.36 -11.07 4.52
N ARG A 64 8.30 -11.50 5.18
CA ARG A 64 8.31 -12.50 6.26
C ARG A 64 7.68 -13.82 5.84
N CYS A 65 6.84 -13.83 4.81
CA CYS A 65 6.23 -15.06 4.31
C CYS A 65 7.28 -15.97 3.66
N GLU A 66 7.10 -17.28 3.81
CA GLU A 66 8.03 -18.27 3.24
C GLU A 66 7.50 -18.85 1.94
N SER A 67 6.19 -19.06 1.83
CA SER A 67 5.62 -19.58 0.58
C SER A 67 5.71 -18.54 -0.53
N ALA A 68 5.95 -19.01 -1.76
CA ALA A 68 5.97 -18.13 -2.93
C ALA A 68 4.63 -17.38 -3.14
N MET A 69 3.50 -17.91 -2.66
CA MET A 69 2.20 -17.26 -2.75
C MET A 69 2.09 -16.19 -1.68
N GLY A 70 2.47 -16.53 -0.44
CA GLY A 70 2.50 -15.58 0.67
C GLY A 70 3.36 -14.37 0.36
N ARG A 71 4.59 -14.59 -0.16
CA ARG A 71 5.50 -13.49 -0.55
C ARG A 71 4.92 -12.58 -1.62
N ARG A 72 4.17 -13.12 -2.60
CA ARG A 72 3.52 -12.29 -3.63
C ARG A 72 2.41 -11.42 -3.03
N ILE A 73 1.55 -11.99 -2.19
CA ILE A 73 0.46 -11.23 -1.54
C ILE A 73 1.04 -10.20 -0.57
N GLU A 74 2.08 -10.58 0.18
CA GLU A 74 2.78 -9.70 1.11
C GLU A 74 3.42 -8.50 0.39
N MET A 75 4.08 -8.74 -0.75
CA MET A 75 4.57 -7.68 -1.63
C MET A 75 3.45 -6.71 -2.02
N SER A 76 2.33 -7.23 -2.54
CA SER A 76 1.19 -6.40 -2.95
C SER A 76 0.60 -5.58 -1.81
N LEU A 77 0.54 -6.13 -0.58
CA LEU A 77 0.11 -5.39 0.62
C LEU A 77 1.06 -4.26 0.96
N TYR A 78 2.37 -4.53 0.99
CA TYR A 78 3.39 -3.51 1.26
C TYR A 78 3.36 -2.37 0.23
N GLU A 79 3.13 -2.68 -1.05
CA GLU A 79 2.98 -1.68 -2.11
C GLU A 79 1.80 -0.72 -1.89
N GLN A 80 0.81 -1.08 -1.05
CA GLN A 80 -0.35 -0.22 -0.78
C GLN A 80 -0.07 0.87 0.25
N PHE A 81 0.82 0.63 1.22
CA PHE A 81 0.96 1.54 2.36
C PHE A 81 2.39 1.94 2.71
N LEU A 82 3.44 1.35 2.13
CA LEU A 82 4.82 1.75 2.48
C LEU A 82 5.16 3.19 2.07
N ASN A 83 4.52 3.72 1.01
CA ASN A 83 4.54 5.14 0.68
C ASN A 83 4.15 6.02 1.87
N PHE A 84 3.00 5.72 2.45
CA PHE A 84 2.44 6.41 3.61
C PHE A 84 3.30 6.24 4.86
N GLU A 85 3.80 5.03 5.12
CA GLU A 85 4.54 4.67 6.34
C GLU A 85 5.98 5.18 6.35
N LEU A 86 6.72 5.03 5.25
CA LEU A 86 8.16 5.30 5.21
C LEU A 86 8.50 6.70 4.73
N PHE A 87 7.77 7.20 3.74
CA PHE A 87 8.08 8.48 3.08
C PHE A 87 7.11 9.56 3.50
N GLY A 88 5.92 9.17 3.95
CA GLY A 88 4.88 10.10 4.31
C GLY A 88 4.52 11.00 3.13
N ASP A 89 4.41 10.43 1.94
CA ASP A 89 3.87 11.14 0.81
C ASP A 89 2.34 11.27 0.91
N ASP A 90 1.73 11.79 -0.15
CA ASP A 90 0.29 12.01 -0.21
C ASP A 90 -0.46 10.86 -0.88
N ARG A 91 0.20 9.75 -1.23
CA ARG A 91 -0.49 8.62 -1.87
C ARG A 91 -1.56 8.06 -0.93
N VAL A 92 -2.77 7.92 -1.46
CA VAL A 92 -3.90 7.36 -0.70
C VAL A 92 -3.72 5.86 -0.53
N VAL A 93 -3.79 5.40 0.71
CA VAL A 93 -3.86 3.99 1.08
C VAL A 93 -5.31 3.52 0.90
N PRO A 94 -5.59 2.51 0.07
CA PRO A 94 -6.95 1.98 -0.13
C PRO A 94 -7.41 1.13 1.06
N ASP A 95 -8.72 1.09 1.32
CA ASP A 95 -9.38 0.23 2.32
C ASP A 95 -9.74 -1.18 1.79
N TYR A 96 -9.26 -1.51 0.58
CA TYR A 96 -9.44 -2.80 -0.07
C TYR A 96 -8.11 -3.34 -0.60
N PHE A 97 -8.07 -4.65 -0.87
CA PHE A 97 -6.94 -5.28 -1.56
C PHE A 97 -7.16 -5.17 -3.08
N PRO A 98 -6.35 -4.38 -3.82
CA PRO A 98 -6.54 -4.24 -5.25
C PRO A 98 -6.17 -5.53 -6.00
N ILE A 99 -7.03 -5.93 -6.92
CA ILE A 99 -6.77 -6.98 -7.91
C ILE A 99 -6.74 -6.30 -9.27
N TYR A 100 -5.61 -6.40 -9.96
CA TYR A 100 -5.43 -5.83 -11.29
C TYR A 100 -5.68 -6.89 -12.37
N TRP A 101 -6.10 -6.44 -13.54
CA TRP A 101 -6.20 -7.30 -14.72
C TRP A 101 -4.81 -7.71 -15.18
N ASP A 102 -4.66 -9.00 -15.49
CA ASP A 102 -3.47 -9.50 -16.16
C ASP A 102 -3.65 -9.29 -17.67
N THR A 103 -3.07 -8.21 -18.18
CA THR A 103 -3.23 -7.79 -19.58
C THR A 103 -2.04 -8.15 -20.47
N TYR A 104 -1.12 -9.01 -19.99
CA TYR A 104 0.09 -9.43 -20.70
C TYR A 104 0.21 -10.96 -20.82
#